data_AF-A0A1V8YCQ5-F1
#
_entry.id   AF-A0A1V8YCQ5-F1
#
_cell.length_a   1.000
_cell.length_b   1.000
_cell.length_c   1.000
_cell.angle_alpha   90.00
_cell.angle_beta   90.00
_cell.angle_gamma   90.00
#
_symmetry.space_group_name_H-M   'P 1'
#
loop_
_entity.id
_entity.type
_entity.pdbx_description
1 polymer ?
#
loop_
_entity_poly.entity_id
_entity_poly.type
_entity_poly.pdbx_seq_one_letter_code
_entity_poly.pdbx_strand_id
1 'polypeptide(L)'
;MRNTPTREDILKIQKYLFEKEQFFHYEFSLFNNFLNYFNPDFVLILIPTIDNYLDSVNDLVEYQLERITLYINLGYYFFYKDNLTELKKINSILKKLVNNYYLQLTVEQLYKYQLLSDVATNNLMMDKYQKLKDIGLGQLFEQVKNKYTKSK
;
A
#
# COMPACT_ATOMS: atom_id res chain seq x y z
N MET A 1 -3.54 -6.89 -23.82
CA MET A 1 -2.59 -5.77 -23.60
C MET A 1 -3.30 -4.74 -22.74
N ARG A 2 -2.81 -4.44 -21.54
CA ARG A 2 -3.29 -3.26 -20.79
C ARG A 2 -2.53 -2.05 -21.34
N ASN A 3 -3.25 -1.12 -21.96
CA ASN A 3 -2.67 0.14 -22.39
C ASN A 3 -2.24 0.91 -21.12
N THR A 4 -0.97 1.28 -21.03
CA THR A 4 -0.50 2.21 -20.00
C THR A 4 -1.34 3.49 -20.11
N PRO A 5 -1.93 4.00 -19.00
CA PRO A 5 -2.74 5.21 -19.05
C PRO A 5 -1.93 6.39 -19.60
N THR A 6 -2.57 7.22 -20.42
CA THR A 6 -1.91 8.44 -20.90
C THR A 6 -1.80 9.46 -19.76
N ARG A 7 -0.91 10.45 -19.92
CA ARG A 7 -0.82 11.57 -18.97
C ARG A 7 -2.15 12.30 -18.82
N GLU A 8 -2.90 12.44 -19.91
CA GLU A 8 -4.22 13.07 -19.90
C GLU A 8 -5.23 12.27 -19.07
N ASP A 9 -5.22 10.94 -19.20
CA ASP A 9 -6.07 10.05 -18.39
C ASP A 9 -5.76 10.18 -16.90
N ILE A 10 -4.47 10.19 -16.54
CA ILE A 10 -4.03 10.36 -15.15
C ILE A 10 -4.52 11.70 -14.59
N LEU A 11 -4.38 12.80 -15.34
CA LEU A 11 -4.83 14.13 -14.90
C LEU A 11 -6.35 14.21 -14.74
N LYS A 12 -7.12 13.59 -15.65
CA LYS A 12 -8.58 13.50 -15.53
C LYS A 12 -9.00 12.77 -14.27
N ILE A 13 -8.33 11.65 -13.97
CA ILE A 13 -8.60 10.85 -12.77
C ILE A 13 -8.21 11.62 -11.51
N GLN A 14 -7.05 12.27 -11.50
CA GLN A 14 -6.62 13.09 -10.36
C GLN A 14 -7.63 14.20 -10.07
N LYS A 15 -8.05 14.93 -11.11
CA LYS A 15 -9.07 15.97 -10.99
C LYS A 15 -10.37 15.40 -10.43
N TYR A 16 -10.85 14.30 -11.00
CA TYR A 16 -12.08 13.63 -10.56
C TYR A 16 -12.01 13.23 -9.08
N LEU A 17 -10.95 12.56 -8.64
CA LEU A 17 -10.80 12.13 -7.25
C LEU A 17 -10.68 13.31 -6.28
N PHE A 18 -10.03 14.41 -6.69
CA PHE A 18 -9.85 15.59 -5.85
C PHE A 18 -11.15 16.38 -5.64
N GLU A 19 -12.01 16.45 -6.67
CA GLU A 19 -13.29 17.15 -6.60
C GLU A 19 -14.35 16.41 -5.78
N LYS A 20 -14.06 15.18 -5.31
CA LYS A 20 -14.99 14.37 -4.51
C LYS A 20 -14.87 14.68 -3.03
N GLU A 21 -15.96 15.20 -2.46
CA GLU A 21 -16.10 15.39 -1.01
C GLU A 21 -16.17 14.07 -0.24
N GLN A 22 -16.77 13.04 -0.86
CA GLN A 22 -16.90 11.70 -0.29
C GLN A 22 -16.55 10.63 -1.32
N PHE A 23 -15.87 9.58 -0.87
CA PHE A 23 -15.54 8.42 -1.69
C PHE A 23 -16.56 7.30 -1.47
N PHE A 24 -16.85 6.56 -2.54
CA PHE A 24 -17.47 5.25 -2.49
C PHE A 24 -16.47 4.20 -2.98
N HIS A 25 -16.92 2.95 -3.07
CA HIS A 25 -16.08 1.83 -3.53
C HIS A 25 -15.46 2.07 -4.92
N TYR A 26 -16.17 2.80 -5.79
CA TYR A 26 -15.65 3.14 -7.12
C TYR A 26 -14.43 4.06 -7.02
N GLU A 27 -14.53 5.18 -6.31
CA GLU A 27 -13.41 6.13 -6.11
C GLU A 27 -12.24 5.47 -5.40
N PHE A 28 -12.50 4.64 -4.38
CA PHE A 28 -11.49 3.86 -3.68
C PHE A 28 -10.75 2.89 -4.61
N SER A 29 -11.49 2.14 -5.44
CA SER A 29 -10.92 1.22 -6.41
C SER A 29 -10.11 1.96 -7.48
N LEU A 30 -10.62 3.09 -7.94
CA LEU A 30 -9.94 3.93 -8.93
C LEU A 30 -8.62 4.48 -8.36
N PHE A 31 -8.63 4.97 -7.12
CA PHE A 31 -7.42 5.41 -6.42
C PHE A 31 -6.37 4.30 -6.34
N ASN A 32 -6.76 3.11 -5.86
CA ASN A 32 -5.83 1.98 -5.72
C ASN A 32 -5.20 1.55 -7.06
N ASN A 33 -6.01 1.51 -8.12
CA ASN A 33 -5.55 1.12 -9.45
C ASN A 33 -4.56 2.14 -10.06
N PHE A 34 -4.68 3.41 -9.69
CA PHE A 34 -3.84 4.49 -10.23
C PHE A 34 -2.74 4.96 -9.28
N LEU A 35 -2.65 4.39 -8.07
CA LEU A 35 -1.73 4.82 -7.00
C LEU A 35 -0.29 5.08 -7.48
N ASN A 36 0.27 4.16 -8.27
CA ASN A 36 1.65 4.26 -8.75
C ASN A 36 1.90 5.42 -9.74
N TYR A 37 0.84 5.96 -10.36
CA TYR A 37 0.93 7.09 -11.29
C TYR A 37 0.81 8.45 -10.59
N PHE A 38 0.35 8.48 -9.34
CA PHE A 38 0.16 9.71 -8.60
C PHE A 38 1.47 10.18 -7.95
N ASN A 39 1.58 11.51 -7.77
CA ASN A 39 2.63 12.11 -6.98
C ASN A 39 2.32 11.96 -5.47
N PRO A 40 3.35 11.99 -4.59
CA PRO A 40 3.16 11.76 -3.16
C PRO A 40 2.22 12.77 -2.50
N ASP A 41 2.30 14.05 -2.87
CA ASP A 41 1.49 15.11 -2.26
C ASP A 41 0.00 14.89 -2.51
N PHE A 42 -0.35 14.53 -3.75
CA PHE A 42 -1.72 14.19 -4.13
C PHE A 42 -2.24 12.97 -3.36
N VAL A 43 -1.41 11.93 -3.22
CA VAL A 43 -1.75 10.74 -2.43
C VAL A 43 -2.04 11.12 -0.98
N LEU A 44 -1.15 11.91 -0.36
CA LEU A 44 -1.28 12.32 1.04
C LEU A 44 -2.55 13.15 1.29
N ILE A 45 -2.92 14.02 0.34
CA ILE A 45 -4.14 14.84 0.43
C ILE A 45 -5.40 13.97 0.40
N LEU A 46 -5.41 12.85 -0.32
CA LEU A 46 -6.58 11.98 -0.44
C LEU A 46 -6.73 10.95 0.68
N ILE A 47 -5.66 10.64 1.44
CA ILE A 47 -5.71 9.64 2.52
C ILE A 47 -6.87 9.90 3.51
N PRO A 48 -7.07 11.13 4.03
CA PRO A 48 -8.19 11.40 4.95
C PRO A 48 -9.57 11.09 4.35
N THR A 49 -9.81 11.44 3.08
CA THR A 49 -11.07 11.15 2.39
C THR A 49 -11.28 9.64 2.21
N ILE A 50 -10.20 8.91 1.91
CA ILE A 50 -10.22 7.45 1.79
C ILE A 50 -10.47 6.78 3.14
N ASP A 51 -9.81 7.24 4.20
CA ASP A 51 -10.01 6.73 5.55
C ASP A 51 -11.45 6.96 6.02
N ASN A 52 -12.03 8.14 5.76
CA ASN A 52 -13.44 8.42 6.06
C ASN A 52 -14.38 7.43 5.35
N TYR A 53 -14.11 7.10 4.08
CA TYR A 53 -14.86 6.07 3.37
C TYR A 53 -14.70 4.71 4.04
N LEU A 54 -13.46 4.28 4.31
CA LEU A 54 -13.20 2.98 4.93
C LEU A 54 -13.81 2.86 6.34
N ASP A 55 -13.90 3.96 7.08
CA ASP A 55 -14.59 4.02 8.38
C ASP A 55 -16.09 3.85 8.20
N SER A 56 -16.70 4.46 7.18
CA SER A 56 -18.13 4.33 6.89
C SER A 56 -18.58 2.92 6.48
N VAL A 57 -17.65 2.07 6.03
CA VAL A 57 -17.92 0.68 5.63
C VAL A 57 -17.26 -0.35 6.55
N ASN A 58 -16.69 0.07 7.68
CA ASN A 58 -15.82 -0.77 8.51
C ASN A 58 -16.52 -1.92 9.28
N ASP A 59 -17.85 -1.98 9.23
CA ASP A 59 -18.65 -2.96 9.97
C ASP A 59 -18.48 -4.39 9.42
N LEU A 60 -18.03 -4.52 8.17
CA LEU A 60 -17.77 -5.81 7.54
C LEU A 60 -16.27 -6.11 7.54
N VAL A 61 -15.92 -7.35 7.91
CA VAL A 61 -14.53 -7.83 7.96
C VAL A 61 -13.81 -7.66 6.62
N GLU A 62 -14.52 -7.83 5.51
CA GLU A 62 -13.96 -7.65 4.16
C GLU A 62 -13.36 -6.25 3.96
N TYR A 63 -14.04 -5.21 4.43
CA TYR A 63 -13.55 -3.82 4.32
C TYR A 63 -12.39 -3.52 5.29
N GLN A 64 -12.29 -4.24 6.40
CA GLN A 64 -11.12 -4.18 7.29
C GLN A 64 -9.88 -4.79 6.60
N LEU A 65 -10.06 -5.88 5.85
CA LEU A 65 -9.00 -6.48 5.03
C LEU A 65 -8.64 -5.61 3.82
N GLU A 66 -9.60 -4.93 3.20
CA GLU A 66 -9.33 -3.92 2.17
C GLU A 66 -8.49 -2.77 2.71
N ARG A 67 -8.78 -2.27 3.91
CA ARG A 67 -7.95 -1.26 4.59
C ARG A 67 -6.51 -1.75 4.76
N ILE A 68 -6.30 -2.96 5.26
CA ILE A 68 -4.94 -3.51 5.39
C ILE A 68 -4.24 -3.58 4.03
N THR A 69 -4.96 -3.99 2.99
CA THR A 69 -4.42 -4.08 1.62
C THR A 69 -4.04 -2.70 1.07
N LEU A 70 -4.89 -1.68 1.25
CA LEU A 70 -4.58 -0.29 0.92
C LEU A 70 -3.29 0.15 1.60
N TYR A 71 -3.18 -0.03 2.91
CA TYR A 71 -2.03 0.44 3.67
C TYR A 71 -0.74 -0.32 3.33
N ILE A 72 -0.82 -1.61 2.97
CA ILE A 72 0.31 -2.35 2.40
C ILE A 72 0.73 -1.71 1.07
N ASN A 73 -0.22 -1.41 0.18
CA ASN A 73 0.07 -0.78 -1.11
C ASN A 73 0.68 0.61 -0.94
N LEU A 74 0.16 1.43 -0.01
CA LEU A 74 0.75 2.73 0.36
C LEU A 74 2.16 2.59 0.91
N GLY A 75 2.41 1.56 1.73
CA GLY A 75 3.75 1.26 2.24
C GLY A 75 4.74 1.01 1.12
N TYR A 76 4.40 0.13 0.17
CA TYR A 76 5.25 -0.11 -1.00
C TYR A 76 5.39 1.14 -1.86
N TYR A 77 4.31 1.88 -2.08
CA TYR A 77 4.33 3.14 -2.83
C TYR A 77 5.36 4.12 -2.26
N PHE A 78 5.29 4.44 -0.96
CA PHE A 78 6.22 5.37 -0.33
C PHE A 78 7.64 4.83 -0.24
N PHE A 79 7.80 3.52 -0.05
CA PHE A 79 9.11 2.88 -0.18
C PHE A 79 9.70 3.13 -1.57
N TYR A 80 8.97 2.87 -2.66
CA TYR A 80 9.44 3.08 -4.02
C TYR A 80 9.70 4.54 -4.38
N LYS A 81 9.03 5.48 -3.71
CA LYS A 81 9.25 6.94 -3.81
C LYS A 81 10.36 7.47 -2.89
N ASP A 82 11.08 6.59 -2.19
CA ASP A 82 12.14 6.94 -1.23
C ASP A 82 11.64 7.87 -0.10
N ASN A 83 10.34 7.84 0.21
CA ASN A 83 9.74 8.59 1.30
C ASN A 83 9.67 7.75 2.58
N LEU A 84 10.81 7.62 3.25
CA LEU A 84 10.94 6.80 4.45
C LEU A 84 10.11 7.31 5.64
N THR A 85 9.87 8.62 5.72
CA THR A 85 9.06 9.23 6.78
C THR A 85 7.63 8.73 6.71
N GLU A 86 7.01 8.79 5.53
CA GLU A 86 5.65 8.30 5.33
C GLU A 86 5.58 6.77 5.44
N LEU A 87 6.57 6.05 4.90
CA LEU A 87 6.66 4.59 5.09
C LEU A 87 6.62 4.20 6.58
N LYS A 88 7.35 4.90 7.46
CA LYS A 88 7.35 4.61 8.90
C LYS A 88 5.99 4.89 9.55
N LYS A 89 5.30 5.96 9.14
CA LYS A 89 3.93 6.27 9.60
C LYS A 89 2.95 5.17 9.18
N ILE A 90 2.97 4.79 7.91
CA ILE A 90 2.16 3.70 7.36
C ILE A 90 2.44 2.37 8.09
N ASN A 91 3.71 2.05 8.37
CA ASN A 91 4.05 0.85 9.11
C ASN A 91 3.47 0.84 10.54
N SER A 92 3.43 1.99 11.21
CA SER A 92 2.81 2.12 12.53
C SER A 92 1.30 1.83 12.49
N ILE A 93 0.61 2.31 11.45
CA ILE A 93 -0.81 2.05 11.23
C ILE A 93 -1.04 0.57 10.93
N LEU A 94 -0.27 0.00 10.00
CA LEU A 94 -0.34 -1.42 9.64
C LEU A 94 -0.13 -2.32 10.85
N LYS A 95 0.84 -2.01 11.72
CA LYS A 95 1.10 -2.80 12.93
C LYS A 95 -0.15 -2.93 13.81
N LYS A 96 -0.93 -1.85 13.98
CA LYS A 96 -2.18 -1.89 14.75
C LYS A 96 -3.24 -2.73 14.04
N LEU A 97 -3.44 -2.49 12.74
CA LEU A 97 -4.45 -3.21 11.96
C LEU A 97 -4.17 -4.71 11.89
N VAL A 98 -2.94 -5.10 11.56
CA VAL A 98 -2.53 -6.50 11.45
C VAL A 98 -2.66 -7.23 12.79
N ASN A 99 -2.33 -6.59 13.92
CA ASN A 99 -2.52 -7.20 15.23
C ASN A 99 -3.99 -7.47 15.55
N ASN A 100 -4.89 -6.59 15.12
CA ASN A 100 -6.33 -6.74 15.37
C ASN A 100 -6.96 -7.81 14.48
N TYR A 101 -6.43 -8.04 13.27
CA TYR A 101 -7.03 -8.91 12.25
C TYR A 101 -6.10 -10.04 11.80
N TYR A 102 -5.13 -10.42 12.64
CA TYR A 102 -4.05 -11.35 12.27
C TYR A 102 -4.57 -12.69 11.72
N LEU A 103 -5.61 -13.25 12.34
CA LEU A 103 -6.16 -14.56 11.99
C LEU A 103 -6.96 -14.56 10.68
N GLN A 104 -7.40 -13.38 10.23
CA GLN A 104 -8.19 -13.19 9.02
C GLN A 104 -7.32 -12.88 7.80
N LEU A 105 -6.04 -12.56 8.01
CA LEU A 105 -5.14 -12.19 6.93
C LEU A 105 -4.67 -13.39 6.13
N THR A 106 -4.56 -13.20 4.82
CA THR A 106 -3.90 -14.20 3.98
C THR A 106 -2.43 -14.26 4.33
N VAL A 107 -1.84 -15.45 4.14
CA VAL A 107 -0.39 -15.65 4.30
C VAL A 107 0.38 -14.63 3.46
N GLU A 108 -0.06 -14.36 2.24
CA GLU A 108 0.54 -13.37 1.34
C GLU A 108 0.55 -11.95 1.94
N GLN A 109 -0.58 -11.48 2.49
CA GLN A 109 -0.67 -10.16 3.11
C GLN A 109 0.24 -10.03 4.34
N LEU A 110 0.30 -11.06 5.18
CA LEU A 110 1.18 -11.10 6.34
C LEU A 110 2.65 -10.96 5.94
N TYR A 111 3.07 -11.71 4.92
CA TYR A 111 4.43 -11.66 4.41
C TYR A 111 4.77 -10.32 3.73
N LYS A 112 3.85 -9.75 2.96
CA LYS A 112 3.99 -8.41 2.38
C LYS A 112 4.16 -7.34 3.45
N TYR A 113 3.38 -7.39 4.53
CA TYR A 113 3.52 -6.51 5.67
C TYR A 113 4.87 -6.71 6.40
N GLN A 114 5.29 -7.96 6.65
CA GLN A 114 6.56 -8.24 7.31
C GLN A 114 7.75 -7.65 6.54
N LEU A 115 7.77 -7.81 5.21
CA LEU A 115 8.82 -7.22 4.36
C LEU A 115 8.83 -5.69 4.48
N LEU A 116 7.68 -5.03 4.43
CA LEU A 116 7.57 -3.58 4.64
C LEU A 116 8.04 -3.16 6.03
N SER A 117 7.67 -3.89 7.08
CA SER A 117 8.06 -3.60 8.45
C SER A 117 9.58 -3.73 8.65
N ASP A 118 10.18 -4.78 8.09
CA ASP A 118 11.63 -5.00 8.12
C ASP A 118 12.36 -3.83 7.41
N VAL A 119 11.86 -3.36 6.27
CA VAL A 119 12.40 -2.17 5.58
C VAL A 119 12.22 -0.90 6.42
N ALA A 120 11.01 -0.65 6.94
CA ALA A 120 10.68 0.55 7.70
C ALA A 120 11.50 0.67 9.00
N THR A 121 11.88 -0.47 9.57
CA THR A 121 12.71 -0.56 10.78
C THR A 121 14.21 -0.71 10.49
N ASN A 122 14.62 -0.67 9.20
CA ASN A 122 16.01 -0.83 8.76
C ASN A 122 16.63 -2.17 9.19
N ASN A 123 15.82 -3.21 9.32
CA ASN A 123 16.20 -4.54 9.82
C ASN A 123 15.75 -5.66 8.86
N LEU A 124 16.15 -5.55 7.60
CA LEU A 124 15.88 -6.55 6.57
C LEU A 124 16.62 -7.86 6.86
N MET A 125 15.94 -8.85 7.45
CA MET A 125 16.55 -10.12 7.85
C MET A 125 16.61 -11.14 6.72
N MET A 126 17.77 -11.23 6.06
CA MET A 126 18.02 -12.02 4.83
C MET A 126 17.64 -13.53 4.90
N ASP A 127 17.52 -14.08 6.11
CA ASP A 127 17.25 -15.52 6.31
C ASP A 127 15.76 -15.87 6.24
N LYS A 128 14.85 -14.88 6.34
CA LYS A 128 13.39 -15.10 6.25
C LYS A 128 12.89 -15.37 4.82
N TYR A 129 13.78 -15.26 3.82
CA TYR A 129 13.39 -15.02 2.42
C TYR A 129 13.31 -16.25 1.52
N GLN A 130 13.73 -17.42 1.98
CA GLN A 130 13.48 -18.66 1.23
C GLN A 130 11.96 -18.95 1.17
N LYS A 131 11.24 -18.74 2.27
CA LYS A 131 9.78 -18.94 2.36
C LYS A 131 8.98 -18.02 1.44
N LEU A 132 9.49 -16.82 1.15
CA LEU A 132 8.86 -15.87 0.23
C LEU A 132 8.94 -16.33 -1.23
N LYS A 133 10.02 -17.03 -1.61
CA LYS A 133 10.12 -17.67 -2.93
C LYS A 133 9.09 -18.80 -3.06
N ASP A 134 8.94 -19.61 -2.02
CA ASP A 134 8.06 -20.77 -2.01
C ASP A 134 6.56 -20.41 -2.14
N ILE A 135 6.17 -19.21 -1.71
CA ILE A 135 4.80 -18.69 -1.84
C ILE A 135 4.60 -17.74 -3.05
N GLY A 136 5.55 -17.71 -3.99
CA GLY A 136 5.42 -16.92 -5.22
C GLY A 136 5.73 -15.41 -5.06
N LEU A 137 6.18 -14.95 -3.89
CA LEU A 137 6.59 -13.57 -3.62
C LEU A 137 8.09 -13.32 -3.82
N GLY A 138 8.82 -14.28 -4.38
CA GLY A 138 10.27 -14.19 -4.56
C GLY A 138 10.71 -12.96 -5.38
N GLN A 139 9.98 -12.62 -6.45
CA GLN A 139 10.30 -11.46 -7.28
C GLN A 139 10.10 -10.13 -6.53
N LEU A 140 9.03 -10.02 -5.73
CA LEU A 140 8.78 -8.84 -4.91
C LEU A 140 9.93 -8.63 -3.92
N PHE A 141 10.38 -9.71 -3.27
CA PHE A 141 11.53 -9.64 -2.37
C PHE A 141 12.78 -9.12 -3.07
N GLU A 142 13.16 -9.70 -4.22
CA GLU A 142 14.37 -9.27 -4.93
C GLU A 142 14.28 -7.79 -5.36
N GLN A 143 13.10 -7.32 -5.76
CA GLN A 143 12.87 -5.90 -6.07
C GLN A 143 13.10 -5.01 -4.84
N VAL A 144 12.54 -5.40 -3.68
CA VAL A 144 12.67 -4.64 -2.44
C VAL A 144 14.13 -4.62 -1.96
N LYS A 145 14.78 -5.79 -1.93
CA LYS A 145 16.18 -5.94 -1.57
C LYS A 145 17.07 -5.06 -2.44
N ASN A 146 16.94 -5.15 -3.76
CA ASN A 146 17.76 -4.39 -4.70
C ASN A 146 17.59 -2.87 -4.57
N LYS A 147 16.39 -2.40 -4.20
CA LYS A 147 16.17 -0.98 -3.92
C LYS A 147 16.75 -0.59 -2.57
N TYR A 148 16.47 -1.36 -1.52
CA TYR A 148 16.94 -1.10 -0.16
C TYR A 148 18.47 -1.04 -0.06
N THR A 149 19.20 -1.90 -0.79
CA THR A 149 20.66 -1.85 -0.82
C THR A 149 21.22 -0.64 -1.57
N LYS A 150 20.48 -0.08 -2.54
CA LYS A 150 20.88 1.14 -3.27
C LYS A 150 20.59 2.43 -2.51
N SER A 151 19.62 2.41 -1.61
CA SER A 151 19.23 3.57 -0.79
C SER A 151 20.04 3.72 0.51
N LYS A 152 20.99 2.80 0.79
CA LYS A 152 21.98 2.88 1.88
C LYS A 152 23.31 3.42 1.38
#